data_AF-A0A978S8A3-F1
#
_entry.id   AF-A0A978S8A3-F1
#
_cell.length_a   1.000
_cell.length_b   1.000
_cell.length_c   1.000
_cell.angle_alpha   90.00
_cell.angle_beta   90.00
_cell.angle_gamma   90.00
#
_symmetry.space_group_name_H-M   'P 1'
#
loop_
_entity.id
_entity.type
_entity.pdbx_description
1 polymer ?
#
loop_
_entity_poly.entity_id
_entity_poly.type
_entity_poly.pdbx_seq_one_letter_code
_entity_poly.pdbx_strand_id
1 'polypeptide(L)'
;MTQSPWESWFDQGMALQDNGQHAEALAYFQKAIDGKPDFIPAWVYKGIALEQLGKYEEAISCYEAAIKINPDVADLWYNKGAILCNLHRYEDALICFDKVLEIDPDNALCRTARVLTLATIANPIKQPKHRESEWERKPLEAAAAIEITWRAEAMGECELELE
;
A
#
# COMPACT_ATOMS: atom_id res chain seq x y z
N MET A 1 -26.24 -17.14 -29.20
CA MET A 1 -24.99 -16.61 -28.63
C MET A 1 -24.91 -17.14 -27.22
N THR A 2 -24.08 -18.14 -26.95
CA THR A 2 -23.86 -18.64 -25.59
C THR A 2 -22.94 -17.64 -24.91
N GLN A 3 -23.49 -16.63 -24.24
CA GLN A 3 -22.73 -15.94 -23.21
C GLN A 3 -22.24 -17.02 -22.25
N SER A 4 -20.95 -16.98 -21.92
CA SER A 4 -20.45 -17.93 -20.95
C SER A 4 -21.21 -17.73 -19.64
N PRO A 5 -21.19 -18.71 -18.73
CA PRO A 5 -21.27 -18.41 -17.30
C PRO A 5 -20.18 -17.39 -16.95
N TRP A 6 -19.86 -16.94 -15.75
CA TRP A 6 -18.84 -15.87 -15.56
C TRP A 6 -19.17 -14.48 -16.19
N GLU A 7 -19.43 -14.33 -17.50
CA GLU A 7 -19.82 -13.06 -18.14
C GLU A 7 -21.13 -12.52 -17.54
N SER A 8 -22.17 -13.35 -17.52
CA SER A 8 -23.46 -12.93 -16.91
C SER A 8 -23.34 -12.67 -15.39
N TRP A 9 -22.38 -13.30 -14.71
CA TRP A 9 -22.15 -13.11 -13.28
C TRP A 9 -21.43 -11.78 -13.06
N PHE A 10 -20.48 -11.46 -13.94
CA PHE A 10 -19.81 -10.18 -13.96
C PHE A 10 -20.78 -9.03 -14.23
N ASP A 11 -21.66 -9.16 -15.23
CA ASP A 11 -22.68 -8.16 -15.55
C ASP A 11 -23.64 -7.93 -14.37
N GLN A 12 -24.04 -9.01 -13.67
CA GLN A 12 -24.85 -8.91 -12.44
C GLN A 12 -24.08 -8.21 -11.31
N GLY A 13 -22.80 -8.52 -11.13
CA GLY A 13 -21.94 -7.85 -10.15
C GLY A 13 -21.82 -6.35 -10.43
N MET A 14 -21.65 -5.96 -11.70
CA MET A 14 -21.66 -4.56 -12.11
C MET A 14 -22.98 -3.86 -11.83
N ALA A 15 -24.12 -4.48 -12.17
CA ALA A 15 -25.43 -3.90 -11.88
C ALA A 15 -25.66 -3.66 -10.38
N LEU A 16 -25.17 -4.56 -9.52
CA LEU A 16 -25.23 -4.41 -8.06
C LEU A 16 -24.27 -3.34 -7.54
N GLN A 17 -23.09 -3.22 -8.16
CA GLN A 17 -22.12 -2.15 -7.89
C GLN A 17 -22.75 -0.78 -8.10
N ASP A 18 -23.44 -0.61 -9.24
CA ASP A 18 -24.11 0.64 -9.62
C ASP A 18 -25.28 0.97 -8.68
N ASN A 19 -25.92 -0.06 -8.12
CA ASN A 19 -26.97 0.08 -7.11
C ASN A 19 -26.44 0.30 -5.68
N GLY A 20 -25.12 0.38 -5.50
CA GLY A 20 -24.46 0.55 -4.19
C GLY A 20 -24.44 -0.70 -3.31
N GLN A 21 -24.87 -1.85 -3.81
CA GLN A 21 -24.90 -3.12 -3.10
C GLN A 21 -23.54 -3.83 -3.20
N HIS A 22 -22.48 -3.17 -2.73
CA HIS A 22 -21.10 -3.64 -2.88
C HIS A 22 -20.85 -5.01 -2.23
N ALA A 23 -21.46 -5.29 -1.07
CA ALA A 23 -21.30 -6.56 -0.38
C ALA A 23 -21.85 -7.75 -1.16
N GLU A 24 -23.00 -7.57 -1.83
CA GLU A 24 -23.61 -8.61 -2.66
C GLU A 24 -22.83 -8.79 -3.97
N ALA A 25 -22.35 -7.68 -4.56
CA ALA A 25 -21.54 -7.69 -5.78
C ALA A 25 -20.28 -8.58 -5.64
N LEU A 26 -19.66 -8.62 -4.45
CA LEU A 26 -18.49 -9.48 -4.18
C LEU A 26 -18.74 -10.96 -4.49
N ALA A 27 -19.92 -11.47 -4.15
CA ALA A 27 -20.25 -12.87 -4.37
C ALA A 27 -20.36 -13.19 -5.88
N TYR A 28 -20.85 -12.23 -6.68
CA TYR A 28 -20.96 -12.38 -8.13
C TYR A 28 -19.60 -12.24 -8.82
N PHE A 29 -18.76 -11.28 -8.39
CA PHE A 29 -17.39 -11.19 -8.90
C PHE A 29 -16.56 -12.42 -8.54
N GLN A 30 -16.74 -13.00 -7.34
CA GLN A 30 -16.06 -14.24 -6.98
C GLN A 30 -16.47 -15.40 -7.91
N LYS A 31 -17.76 -15.55 -8.20
CA LYS A 31 -18.22 -16.57 -9.15
C LYS A 31 -17.68 -16.34 -10.57
N ALA A 32 -17.54 -15.08 -10.97
CA ALA A 32 -16.93 -14.73 -12.26
C ALA A 32 -15.44 -15.13 -12.30
N ILE A 33 -14.70 -14.85 -11.23
CA ILE A 33 -13.30 -15.27 -11.04
C ILE A 33 -13.19 -16.80 -11.04
N ASP A 34 -14.08 -17.52 -10.35
CA ASP A 34 -14.06 -18.99 -10.31
C ASP A 34 -14.31 -19.60 -11.70
N GLY A 35 -15.14 -18.95 -12.51
CA GLY A 35 -15.41 -19.36 -13.89
C GLY A 35 -14.29 -18.98 -14.88
N LYS A 36 -13.60 -17.87 -14.65
CA LYS A 36 -12.44 -17.43 -15.44
C LYS A 36 -11.43 -16.66 -14.58
N PRO A 37 -10.44 -17.35 -14.00
CA PRO A 37 -9.48 -16.74 -13.08
C PRO A 37 -8.60 -15.66 -13.72
N ASP A 38 -8.35 -15.77 -15.02
CA ASP A 38 -7.52 -14.90 -15.84
C ASP A 38 -8.30 -13.67 -16.38
N PHE A 39 -9.56 -13.48 -15.97
CA PHE A 39 -10.34 -12.31 -16.30
C PHE A 39 -10.06 -11.14 -15.35
N ILE A 40 -9.09 -10.30 -15.75
CA ILE A 40 -8.61 -9.13 -14.99
C ILE A 40 -9.76 -8.21 -14.51
N PRO A 41 -10.76 -7.83 -15.33
CA PRO A 41 -11.82 -6.93 -14.89
C PRO A 41 -12.57 -7.43 -13.65
N ALA A 42 -12.85 -8.74 -13.51
CA ALA A 42 -13.53 -9.25 -12.32
C ALA A 42 -12.71 -9.04 -11.04
N TRP A 43 -11.38 -9.15 -11.10
CA TRP A 43 -10.50 -8.83 -9.98
C TRP A 43 -10.50 -7.34 -9.64
N VAL A 44 -10.48 -6.48 -10.66
CA VAL A 44 -10.52 -5.02 -10.49
C VAL A 44 -11.82 -4.58 -9.82
N TYR A 45 -12.97 -4.99 -10.36
CA TYR A 45 -14.26 -4.59 -9.82
C TYR A 45 -14.52 -5.19 -8.43
N LYS A 46 -14.01 -6.39 -8.14
CA LYS A 46 -13.99 -6.94 -6.79
C LYS A 46 -13.14 -6.07 -5.85
N GLY A 47 -11.97 -5.62 -6.29
CA GLY A 47 -11.11 -4.69 -5.54
C GLY A 47 -11.84 -3.37 -5.22
N ILE A 48 -12.47 -2.75 -6.22
CA ILE A 48 -13.26 -1.51 -6.05
C ILE A 48 -14.41 -1.73 -5.06
N ALA A 49 -15.14 -2.84 -5.16
CA ALA A 49 -16.20 -3.17 -4.20
C ALA A 49 -15.68 -3.29 -2.76
N LEU A 50 -14.50 -3.89 -2.58
CA LEU A 50 -13.85 -4.02 -1.27
C LEU A 50 -13.38 -2.66 -0.73
N GLU A 51 -12.87 -1.77 -1.58
CA GLU A 51 -12.53 -0.39 -1.20
C GLU A 51 -13.75 0.37 -0.68
N GLN A 52 -14.89 0.29 -1.38
CA GLN A 52 -16.14 0.94 -0.93
C GLN A 52 -16.65 0.37 0.40
N LEU A 53 -16.28 -0.87 0.73
CA LEU A 53 -16.60 -1.50 2.01
C LEU A 53 -15.53 -1.25 3.10
N GLY A 54 -14.47 -0.50 2.79
CA GLY A 54 -13.36 -0.20 3.70
C GLY A 54 -12.40 -1.37 3.93
N LYS A 55 -12.47 -2.43 3.13
CA LYS A 55 -11.64 -3.63 3.24
C LYS A 55 -10.38 -3.51 2.38
N TYR A 56 -9.51 -2.58 2.74
CA TYR A 56 -8.37 -2.16 1.92
C TYR A 56 -7.34 -3.29 1.69
N GLU A 57 -7.06 -4.14 2.69
CA GLU A 57 -6.10 -5.25 2.55
C GLU A 57 -6.61 -6.35 1.60
N GLU A 58 -7.91 -6.66 1.66
CA GLU A 58 -8.54 -7.59 0.73
C GLU A 58 -8.54 -7.02 -0.70
N ALA A 59 -8.75 -5.71 -0.85
CA ALA A 59 -8.69 -5.02 -2.13
C ALA A 59 -7.29 -5.09 -2.74
N ILE A 60 -6.23 -4.82 -1.94
CA ILE A 60 -4.83 -4.96 -2.37
C ILE A 60 -4.57 -6.37 -2.89
N SER A 61 -5.05 -7.40 -2.18
CA SER A 61 -4.88 -8.80 -2.58
C SER A 61 -5.52 -9.09 -3.95
N CYS A 62 -6.66 -8.46 -4.26
CA CYS A 62 -7.33 -8.58 -5.56
C CYS A 62 -6.51 -7.92 -6.68
N TYR A 63 -5.97 -6.72 -6.44
CA TYR A 63 -5.09 -6.07 -7.42
C TYR A 63 -3.79 -6.82 -7.62
N GLU A 64 -3.22 -7.43 -6.58
CA GLU A 64 -2.04 -8.29 -6.70
C GLU A 64 -2.30 -9.53 -7.55
N ALA A 65 -3.49 -10.14 -7.41
CA ALA A 65 -3.90 -11.24 -8.28
C ALA A 65 -4.03 -10.78 -9.75
N ALA A 66 -4.62 -9.61 -9.98
CA ALA A 66 -4.72 -9.01 -11.32
C ALA A 66 -3.34 -8.70 -11.93
N ILE A 67 -2.42 -8.13 -11.15
CA ILE A 67 -1.04 -7.81 -11.57
C ILE A 67 -0.27 -9.08 -11.92
N LYS A 68 -0.47 -10.18 -11.20
CA LYS A 68 0.15 -11.47 -11.53
C LYS A 68 -0.32 -12.02 -12.88
N ILE A 69 -1.55 -11.70 -13.29
CA ILE A 69 -2.09 -12.11 -14.59
C ILE A 69 -1.51 -11.23 -15.70
N ASN A 70 -1.52 -9.91 -15.51
CA ASN A 70 -0.90 -8.97 -16.44
C ASN A 70 -0.26 -7.79 -15.68
N PRO A 71 1.08 -7.75 -15.60
CA PRO A 71 1.79 -6.68 -14.89
C PRO A 71 1.86 -5.37 -15.67
N ASP A 72 1.56 -5.36 -16.97
CA ASP A 72 1.69 -4.19 -17.85
C ASP A 72 0.45 -3.28 -17.84
N VAL A 73 -0.50 -3.53 -16.93
CA VAL A 73 -1.69 -2.70 -16.78
C VAL A 73 -1.43 -1.64 -15.71
N ALA A 74 -1.11 -0.42 -16.16
CA ALA A 74 -0.80 0.73 -15.30
C ALA A 74 -1.89 1.00 -14.24
N ASP A 75 -3.17 0.89 -14.61
CA ASP A 75 -4.31 1.15 -13.69
C ASP A 75 -4.29 0.25 -12.45
N LEU A 76 -3.80 -1.00 -12.56
CA LEU A 76 -3.73 -1.92 -11.42
C LEU A 76 -2.72 -1.45 -10.38
N TRP A 77 -1.56 -0.99 -10.84
CA TRP A 77 -0.52 -0.42 -9.98
C TRP A 77 -0.98 0.90 -9.36
N TYR A 78 -1.67 1.74 -10.14
CA TYR A 78 -2.22 2.99 -9.64
C TYR A 78 -3.25 2.76 -8.52
N ASN A 79 -4.22 1.87 -8.74
CA ASN A 79 -5.25 1.56 -7.75
C ASN A 79 -4.65 0.96 -6.48
N LYS A 80 -3.69 0.03 -6.62
CA LYS A 80 -2.94 -0.51 -5.48
C LYS A 80 -2.21 0.61 -4.71
N GLY A 81 -1.52 1.51 -5.41
CA GLY A 81 -0.81 2.65 -4.81
C GLY A 81 -1.73 3.62 -4.08
N ALA A 82 -2.91 3.89 -4.63
CA ALA A 82 -3.91 4.75 -4.00
C ALA A 82 -4.42 4.15 -2.68
N ILE A 83 -4.70 2.84 -2.64
CA ILE A 83 -5.13 2.16 -1.41
C ILE A 83 -4.00 2.14 -0.37
N LEU A 84 -2.76 1.92 -0.80
CA LEU A 84 -1.60 1.97 0.09
C LEU A 84 -1.42 3.36 0.71
N CYS A 85 -1.71 4.45 -0.02
CA CYS A 85 -1.76 5.80 0.55
C CYS A 85 -2.85 5.93 1.61
N ASN A 86 -4.04 5.36 1.38
CA ASN A 86 -5.13 5.36 2.36
C ASN A 86 -4.79 4.58 3.64
N LEU A 87 -3.95 3.54 3.51
CA LEU A 87 -3.38 2.79 4.64
C LEU A 87 -2.13 3.43 5.26
N HIS A 88 -1.73 4.61 4.80
CA HIS A 88 -0.51 5.32 5.23
C HIS A 88 0.80 4.56 4.95
N ARG A 89 0.78 3.60 4.03
CA ARG A 89 1.96 2.86 3.54
C ARG A 89 2.55 3.58 2.34
N TYR A 90 3.06 4.78 2.59
CA TYR A 90 3.46 5.70 1.53
C TYR A 90 4.66 5.21 0.73
N GLU A 91 5.61 4.54 1.36
CA GLU A 91 6.80 3.98 0.70
C GLU A 91 6.40 2.91 -0.33
N ASP A 92 5.52 1.98 0.04
CA ASP A 92 4.99 0.96 -0.85
C ASP A 92 4.16 1.57 -1.99
N ALA A 93 3.41 2.64 -1.70
CA ALA A 93 2.64 3.37 -2.71
C ALA A 93 3.54 4.03 -3.75
N LEU A 94 4.68 4.60 -3.35
CA LEU A 94 5.65 5.18 -4.27
C LEU A 94 6.21 4.14 -5.24
N ILE A 95 6.53 2.93 -4.76
CA ILE A 95 6.98 1.83 -5.64
C ILE A 95 5.92 1.52 -6.68
N CYS A 96 4.64 1.50 -6.29
CA CYS A 96 3.54 1.27 -7.22
C CYS A 96 3.42 2.40 -8.26
N PHE A 97 3.53 3.66 -7.83
CA PHE A 97 3.49 4.80 -8.75
C PHE A 97 4.70 4.87 -9.68
N ASP A 98 5.89 4.51 -9.21
CA ASP A 98 7.07 4.39 -10.07
C ASP A 98 6.83 3.35 -11.16
N LYS A 99 6.19 2.20 -10.84
CA LYS A 99 5.79 1.20 -11.85
C LYS A 99 4.78 1.72 -12.85
N VAL A 100 3.80 2.51 -12.42
CA VAL A 100 2.86 3.18 -13.34
C VAL A 100 3.62 4.06 -14.33
N LEU A 101 4.59 4.86 -13.86
CA LEU A 101 5.37 5.76 -14.70
C LEU A 101 6.41 5.05 -15.57
N GLU A 102 6.83 3.83 -15.22
CA GLU A 102 7.61 2.97 -16.12
C GLU A 102 6.75 2.47 -17.31
N ILE A 103 5.48 2.13 -17.07
CA ILE A 103 4.56 1.60 -18.09
C ILE A 103 3.98 2.74 -18.95
N ASP A 104 3.48 3.79 -18.30
CA ASP A 104 2.91 4.99 -18.91
C ASP A 104 3.59 6.23 -18.33
N PRO A 105 4.71 6.66 -18.93
CA PRO A 105 5.45 7.83 -18.46
C PRO A 105 4.61 9.08 -18.41
N ASP A 106 3.62 9.25 -19.29
CA ASP A 106 2.82 10.46 -19.45
C ASP A 106 1.56 10.50 -18.58
N ASN A 107 1.42 9.54 -17.66
CA ASN A 107 0.33 9.50 -16.70
C ASN A 107 0.41 10.67 -15.70
N ALA A 108 -0.22 11.79 -16.04
CA ALA A 108 -0.21 13.01 -15.24
C ALA A 108 -0.87 12.83 -13.86
N LEU A 109 -1.90 11.98 -13.78
CA LEU A 109 -2.57 11.65 -12.52
C LEU A 109 -1.60 10.95 -11.57
N CYS A 110 -0.88 9.95 -12.05
CA CYS A 110 0.12 9.25 -11.25
C CYS A 110 1.28 10.16 -10.84
N ARG A 111 1.81 11.00 -11.74
CA ARG A 111 2.85 11.98 -11.38
C ARG A 111 2.39 12.88 -10.22
N THR A 112 1.14 13.35 -10.28
CA THR A 112 0.56 14.20 -9.24
C THR A 112 0.38 13.43 -7.92
N ALA A 113 -0.15 12.21 -7.98
CA ALA A 113 -0.32 11.35 -6.82
C ALA A 113 1.03 11.06 -6.13
N ARG A 114 2.07 10.70 -6.91
CA ARG A 114 3.43 10.48 -6.42
C ARG A 114 4.02 11.70 -5.73
N VAL A 115 3.88 12.89 -6.33
CA VAL A 115 4.36 14.15 -5.74
C VAL A 115 3.62 14.46 -4.43
N LEU A 116 2.31 14.23 -4.38
CA LEU A 116 1.52 14.40 -3.17
C LEU A 116 1.96 13.43 -2.07
N THR A 117 2.21 12.17 -2.41
CA THR A 117 2.72 11.15 -1.49
C THR A 117 4.11 11.53 -0.94
N LEU A 118 5.03 11.97 -1.80
CA LEU A 118 6.35 12.47 -1.37
C LEU A 118 6.23 13.69 -0.45
N ALA A 119 5.35 14.65 -0.77
CA ALA A 119 5.11 15.81 0.08
C ALA A 119 4.52 15.42 1.44
N THR A 120 3.74 14.34 1.50
CA THR A 120 3.14 13.82 2.74
C THR A 120 4.19 13.14 3.62
N ILE A 121 5.11 12.37 3.03
CA ILE A 121 6.26 11.79 3.73
C ILE A 121 7.17 12.90 4.27
N ALA A 122 7.46 13.92 3.46
CA ALA A 122 8.30 15.05 3.83
C ALA A 122 7.70 15.95 4.92
N ASN A 123 6.40 15.83 5.22
CA ASN A 123 5.72 16.57 6.27
C ASN A 123 5.19 15.63 7.38
N PRO A 124 6.07 15.14 8.28
CA PRO A 124 5.72 14.14 9.29
C PRO A 124 4.69 14.63 10.33
N ILE A 125 4.44 15.94 10.42
CA ILE A 125 3.49 16.53 11.37
C ILE A 125 2.04 16.08 11.10
N LYS A 126 1.72 15.73 9.85
CA LYS A 126 0.37 15.30 9.44
C LYS A 126 0.17 13.80 9.40
N GLN A 127 1.21 13.00 9.64
CA GLN A 127 1.04 11.56 9.65
C GLN A 127 0.26 11.18 10.92
N PRO A 128 -0.87 10.43 10.81
CA PRO A 128 -1.41 9.79 12.00
C PRO A 128 -0.29 8.91 12.54
N LYS A 129 -0.02 8.99 13.84
CA LYS A 129 0.98 8.15 14.50
C LYS A 129 0.59 6.70 14.27
N HIS A 130 1.03 6.11 13.17
CA HIS A 130 0.94 4.68 12.94
C HIS A 130 1.70 4.08 14.12
N ARG A 131 1.09 3.09 14.74
CA ARG A 131 1.54 2.46 15.98
C ARG A 131 2.99 2.01 15.81
N GLU A 132 3.93 2.91 16.12
CA GLU A 132 5.34 2.62 16.30
C GLU A 132 5.35 1.54 17.37
N SER A 133 5.54 0.29 16.96
CA SER A 133 5.99 -0.73 17.88
C SER A 133 7.21 -0.15 18.61
N GLU A 134 7.14 -0.09 19.94
CA GLU A 134 7.97 0.66 20.88
C GLU A 134 9.51 0.52 20.75
N TRP A 135 10.01 -0.23 19.76
CA TRP A 135 11.42 -0.52 19.53
C TRP A 135 12.18 0.50 18.67
N GLU A 136 11.52 1.36 17.89
CA GLU A 136 12.21 2.38 17.05
C GLU A 136 12.42 3.73 17.75
N ARG A 137 11.74 4.00 18.88
CA ARG A 137 12.11 5.09 19.79
C ARG A 137 13.27 4.67 20.68
N LYS A 138 14.45 4.44 20.10
CA LYS A 138 15.67 4.74 20.87
C LYS A 138 15.82 6.26 20.85
N PRO A 139 15.69 6.96 21.99
CA PRO A 139 15.83 8.40 22.00
C PRO A 139 17.26 8.77 21.58
N LEU A 140 17.41 9.86 20.84
CA LEU A 140 18.70 10.51 20.58
C LEU A 140 19.51 10.79 21.87
N GLU A 141 18.88 10.69 23.05
CA GLU A 141 19.52 10.81 24.37
C GLU A 141 20.48 9.64 24.69
N ALA A 142 20.31 8.46 24.09
CA ALA A 142 21.24 7.33 24.31
C ALA A 142 22.63 7.57 23.67
N ALA A 143 22.71 8.38 22.61
CA ALA A 143 23.99 8.74 21.99
C ALA A 143 24.80 9.71 22.88
N ALA A 144 24.13 10.61 23.62
CA ALA A 144 24.79 11.50 24.59
C ALA A 144 25.27 10.73 25.85
N ALA A 145 24.57 9.67 26.26
CA ALA A 145 24.95 8.86 27.42
C ALA A 145 26.22 8.01 27.19
N ILE A 146 26.48 7.58 25.94
CA ILE A 146 27.68 6.81 25.58
C ILE A 146 28.92 7.74 25.54
N GLU A 147 28.77 9.00 25.13
CA GLU A 147 29.89 9.94 25.08
C GLU A 147 30.33 10.43 26.48
N ILE A 148 29.39 10.52 27.45
CA ILE A 148 29.69 10.89 28.84
C ILE A 148 30.36 9.72 29.60
N THR A 149 30.02 8.47 29.30
CA THR A 149 30.63 7.29 29.96
C THR A 149 32.08 7.07 29.52
N TRP A 150 32.42 7.28 28.24
CA TRP A 150 33.80 7.20 27.77
C TRP A 150 34.73 8.26 28.38
N ARG A 151 34.21 9.45 28.71
CA ARG A 151 34.99 10.51 29.37
C ARG A 151 35.26 10.26 30.87
N ALA A 152 34.43 9.46 31.54
CA ALA A 152 34.60 9.13 32.94
C ALA A 152 35.59 7.97 33.14
N GLU A 153 35.60 6.98 32.24
CA GLU A 153 36.56 5.86 32.28
C GLU A 153 37.99 6.29 31.87
N ALA A 154 38.13 7.33 31.05
CA ALA A 154 39.45 7.89 30.70
C ALA A 154 40.10 8.74 31.82
N MET A 155 39.38 9.08 32.89
CA MET A 155 39.91 9.85 34.04
C MET A 155 40.13 8.99 35.30
N GLY A 156 39.96 7.66 35.22
CA GLY A 156 40.03 6.75 36.37
C GLY A 156 41.39 6.09 36.67
N GLU A 157 42.41 6.27 35.83
CA GLU A 157 43.73 5.64 36.04
C GLU A 157 44.87 6.66 35.88
N CYS A 158 45.06 7.53 36.87
CA CYS A 158 46.30 8.26 37.06
C CYS A 158 46.45 8.66 38.53
N GLU A 159 46.72 7.68 39.39
CA GLU A 159 47.48 7.91 40.63
C GLU A 159 47.81 6.55 41.27
N LEU A 160 49.03 6.08 41.02
CA LEU A 160 49.90 5.43 42.02
C LEU A 160 51.20 4.97 41.36
N GLU A 161 52.12 5.92 41.18
CA GLU A 161 53.56 5.67 41.28
C GLU A 161 54.26 7.03 41.38
N LEU A 162 54.82 7.36 42.54
CA LEU A 162 56.23 7.73 42.73
C LEU A 162 56.47 8.38 44.12
N GLU A 163 57.33 7.69 44.87
CA GLU A 163 58.18 8.13 46.02
C GLU A 163 57.54 8.34 47.41
#